data_AF-A0A5B3FMD5-F1
#
_entry.id   AF-A0A5B3FMD5-F1
#
_cell.length_a   1.000
_cell.length_b   1.000
_cell.length_c   1.000
_cell.angle_alpha   90.00
_cell.angle_beta   90.00
_cell.angle_gamma   90.00
#
_symmetry.space_group_name_H-M   'P 1'
#
loop_
_entity.id
_entity.type
_entity.pdbx_description
1 polymer ?
#
loop_
_entity_poly.entity_id
_entity_poly.type
_entity_poly.pdbx_seq_one_letter_code
_entity_poly.pdbx_strand_id
1 'polypeptide(L)' 'MKDARATAPVTDQEATYNGYKTSGTRKLDHIFYDNGCVASIFQTLKENYGAPYISDHYPVRTCFVLF' A
#
# COMPACT_ATOMS: atom_id res chain seq x y z
N MET A 1 -15.90 -7.68 -1.63
CA MET A 1 -14.69 -6.90 -1.32
C MET A 1 -13.54 -7.79 -0.84
N LYS A 2 -12.42 -7.78 -1.57
CA LYS A 2 -11.18 -8.53 -1.34
C LYS A 2 -10.05 -7.52 -1.04
N ASP A 3 -9.20 -7.79 -0.05
CA ASP A 3 -8.05 -6.94 0.25
C ASP A 3 -6.93 -7.19 -0.77
N ALA A 4 -6.50 -6.15 -1.49
CA ALA A 4 -5.42 -6.23 -2.47
C ALA A 4 -4.10 -6.69 -1.86
N ARG A 5 -3.75 -6.26 -0.64
CA ARG A 5 -2.52 -6.68 0.05
C ARG A 5 -2.54 -8.17 0.39
N ALA A 6 -3.71 -8.69 0.77
CA ALA A 6 -3.86 -10.09 1.17
C ALA A 6 -3.90 -11.05 -0.04
N THR A 7 -4.32 -10.57 -1.21
CA THR A 7 -4.60 -11.41 -2.37
C THR A 7 -3.60 -11.26 -3.51
N ALA A 8 -2.85 -10.15 -3.57
CA ALA A 8 -1.85 -9.95 -4.61
C ALA A 8 -0.69 -10.96 -4.46
N PRO A 9 -0.27 -11.64 -5.55
CA PRO A 9 0.85 -12.59 -5.51
C PRO A 9 2.19 -11.90 -5.24
N VAL A 10 2.33 -10.64 -5.63
CA VAL A 10 3.50 -9.81 -5.31
C VAL A 10 3.06 -8.73 -4.34
N THR A 11 3.45 -8.85 -3.08
CA THR A 11 3.08 -7.90 -2.03
C THR A 11 4.21 -7.68 -1.03
N ASP A 12 4.27 -6.49 -0.43
CA ASP A 12 5.05 -6.24 0.78
C ASP A 12 4.20 -6.30 2.06
N GLN A 13 4.89 -6.27 3.20
CA GLN A 13 4.29 -6.24 4.54
C GLN A 13 4.66 -4.95 5.29
N GLU A 14 4.98 -3.89 4.56
CA GLU A 14 5.40 -2.62 5.16
C GLU A 14 4.23 -1.91 5.83
N ALA A 15 4.55 -1.14 6.87
CA ALA A 15 3.62 -0.19 7.46
C ALA A 15 3.43 1.01 6.53
N THR A 16 2.21 1.52 6.46
CA THR A 16 1.86 2.67 5.62
C THR A 16 1.90 3.96 6.41
N TYR A 17 1.50 3.93 7.68
CA TYR A 17 1.66 5.05 8.60
C TYR A 17 3.09 5.12 9.15
N ASN A 18 3.71 6.30 9.02
CA ASN A 18 5.04 6.61 9.55
C ASN A 18 5.02 7.72 10.62
N GLY A 19 3.95 8.53 10.70
CA GLY A 19 3.78 9.55 11.74
C GLY A 19 4.93 10.56 11.83
N TYR A 20 5.68 10.77 10.75
CA TYR A 20 6.94 11.52 10.73
C TYR A 20 7.95 11.07 11.82
N LYS A 21 7.95 9.77 12.17
CA LYS A 21 8.75 9.17 13.25
C LYS A 21 8.45 9.69 14.67
N THR A 22 7.30 10.33 14.88
CA THR A 22 6.86 10.75 16.24
C THR A 22 6.05 9.67 16.96
N SER A 23 5.64 8.62 16.27
CA SER A 23 4.81 7.52 16.79
C SER A 23 5.14 6.19 16.12
N GLY A 24 4.61 5.08 16.68
CA GLY A 24 4.83 3.74 16.13
C GLY A 24 4.18 3.54 14.75
N THR A 25 4.87 2.80 13.87
CA THR A 25 4.40 2.53 12.51
C THR A 25 3.22 1.55 12.48
N ARG A 26 2.24 1.75 11.58
CA ARG A 26 1.03 0.92 11.48
C ARG A 26 0.62 0.67 10.02
N LYS A 27 -0.10 -0.43 9.76
CA LYS A 27 -0.78 -0.70 8.47
C LYS A 27 -2.20 -0.16 8.56
N LEU A 28 -2.43 1.04 8.04
CA LEU A 28 -3.74 1.72 8.13
C LEU A 28 -4.39 1.92 6.76
N ASP A 29 -3.61 1.88 5.69
CA ASP A 29 -4.09 2.14 4.33
C ASP A 29 -4.28 0.83 3.58
N HIS A 30 -5.49 0.69 3.04
CA HIS A 30 -5.96 -0.51 2.36
C HIS A 30 -6.58 -0.15 1.02
N ILE A 31 -6.41 -1.05 0.05
CA ILE A 31 -7.14 -0.99 -1.22
C ILE A 31 -7.97 -2.27 -1.31
N PHE A 32 -9.28 -2.11 -1.44
CA PHE A 32 -10.21 -3.22 -1.63
C PHE A 32 -10.77 -3.19 -3.05
N TYR A 33 -10.99 -4.38 -3.60
CA TYR A 33 -11.57 -4.56 -4.93
C TYR A 33 -12.65 -5.64 -4.91
N ASP A 34 -13.42 -5.73 -5.99
CA ASP A 34 -14.43 -6.78 -6.17
C ASP A 34 -14.22 -7.52 -7.49
N ASN A 35 -15.18 -8.35 -7.88
CA ASN A 35 -15.16 -9.12 -9.12
C ASN A 35 -14.96 -8.22 -10.36
N GLY A 36 -14.45 -8.82 -11.45
CA GLY A 36 -14.07 -8.10 -12.68
C GLY A 36 -12.59 -7.67 -12.71
N CYS A 37 -11.86 -7.84 -11.60
CA CYS A 37 -10.40 -7.70 -11.59
C CYS A 37 -9.75 -8.55 -10.49
N VAL A 38 -8.43 -8.69 -10.58
CA VAL A 38 -7.56 -9.21 -9.52
C VAL A 38 -6.40 -8.26 -9.29
N ALA A 39 -5.98 -8.11 -8.03
CA ALA A 39 -4.74 -7.42 -7.70
C ALA A 39 -3.53 -8.31 -8.07
N SER A 40 -2.62 -7.82 -8.91
CA SER A 40 -1.37 -8.51 -9.27
C SER A 40 -0.19 -8.04 -8.43
N ILE A 41 -0.22 -6.80 -7.96
CA ILE A 41 0.80 -6.19 -7.09
C ILE A 41 0.11 -5.40 -5.99
N PHE A 42 0.65 -5.43 -4.77
CA PHE A 42 0.40 -4.42 -3.73
C PHE A 42 1.73 -3.94 -3.16
N GLN A 43 1.98 -2.62 -3.15
CA GLN A 43 3.24 -2.09 -2.67
C GLN A 43 3.10 -0.77 -1.93
N THR A 44 3.80 -0.65 -0.82
CA THR A 44 4.03 0.58 -0.06
C THR A 44 5.23 1.31 -0.65
N LEU A 45 5.05 2.55 -1.09
CA LEU A 45 6.09 3.33 -1.75
C LEU A 45 6.86 4.19 -0.74
N LYS A 46 8.14 3.85 -0.55
CA LYS A 46 9.06 4.50 0.40
C LYS A 46 10.25 5.17 -0.28
N GLU A 47 10.09 5.47 -1.57
CA GLU A 47 11.12 6.06 -2.42
C GLU A 47 11.46 7.49 -1.95
N ASN A 48 12.60 8.01 -2.38
CA ASN A 48 12.96 9.40 -2.09
C ASN A 48 12.29 10.33 -3.11
N TYR A 49 11.30 11.09 -2.63
CA TYR A 49 10.57 12.08 -3.43
C TYR A 49 11.15 13.51 -3.32
N GLY A 50 12.40 13.65 -2.89
CA GLY A 50 13.02 14.96 -2.59
C GLY A 50 12.78 15.44 -1.15
N ALA A 51 12.14 14.63 -0.32
CA ALA A 51 11.92 14.87 1.11
C ALA A 51 11.99 13.53 1.89
N PRO A 52 12.39 13.54 3.17
CA PRO A 52 12.43 12.33 4.00
C PRO A 52 11.06 11.64 4.13
N TYR A 53 10.00 12.44 4.18
CA TYR A 53 8.59 12.02 4.22
C TYR A 53 7.77 13.05 3.47
N ILE A 54 6.98 12.62 2.49
CA ILE A 54 6.04 13.51 1.78
C ILE A 54 4.67 13.61 2.46
N SER A 55 4.41 12.72 3.41
CA SER A 55 3.19 12.63 4.23
C SER A 55 3.49 11.77 5.46
N ASP A 56 2.66 11.86 6.50
CA ASP A 56 2.69 10.94 7.65
C ASP A 56 2.23 9.52 7.27
N HIS A 57 1.73 9.35 6.05
CA HIS A 57 1.46 8.07 5.40
C HIS A 57 2.31 7.92 4.13
N TYR A 58 2.89 6.73 3.91
CA TYR A 58 3.46 6.32 2.64
C TYR A 58 2.33 6.03 1.65
N PRO A 59 2.47 6.43 0.37
CA PRO A 59 1.54 6.00 -0.67
C PRO A 59 1.52 4.48 -0.80
N VAL A 60 0.35 3.92 -1.11
CA VAL A 60 0.20 2.52 -1.51
C VAL A 60 -0.21 2.46 -2.97
N ARG A 61 0.38 1.53 -3.73
CA ARG A 61 0.01 1.23 -5.11
C ARG A 61 -0.48 -0.19 -5.25
N THR A 62 -1.42 -0.39 -6.16
CA THR A 62 -1.81 -1.71 -6.63
C THR A 62 -1.95 -1.71 -8.14
N CYS A 63 -1.65 -2.84 -8.78
CA CYS A 63 -1.93 -3.05 -10.19
C CYS A 63 -3.07 -4.07 -10.28
N PHE A 64 -4.11 -3.74 -11.07
CA PHE A 64 -5.22 -4.64 -11.33
C PHE A 64 -5.11 -5.24 -12.73
N VAL A 65 -5.39 -6.54 -12.85
CA VAL A 65 -5.66 -7.20 -14.12
C VAL A 65 -7.16 -7.38 -14.24
N LEU A 66 -7.73 -6.93 -15.37
CA LEU A 66 -9.17 -6.98 -15.64
C LEU A 66 -9.55 -8.29 -16.36
N PHE A 67 -10.82 -8.68 -16.24
CA PHE A 67 -11.42 -9.81 -16.96
C PHE A 67 -12.68 -9.38 -17.71
#